data_AF-A0A1Y1L0D0-F1
#
_entry.id   AF-A0A1Y1L0D0-F1
#
_cell.length_a   1.000
_cell.length_b   1.000
_cell.length_c   1.000
_cell.angle_alpha   90.00
_cell.angle_beta   90.00
_cell.angle_gamma   90.00
#
_symmetry.space_group_name_H-M   'P 1'
#
loop_
_entity.id
_entity.type
_entity.pdbx_description
1 polymer ?
#
loop_
_entity_poly.entity_id
_entity_poly.type
_entity_poly.pdbx_seq_one_letter_code
_entity_poly.pdbx_strand_id
1 'polypeptide(L)'
;MFYSDVYDDFNLFITPDKFYICPKLSSKYLVVDRVSESLSLQSNVNDIPVATSSREFCGLLGSVRLLAGQYLIIATKRTYVGSIAGHAVWCLVSSELIPYNRSTLHLNAEQLDDNNSYLSMIKNVLDTPYLYFSYTYDLTHTMQRLHLMEPDFLNRSLFERADHRFVWNSNLIKQIFRPEIHNFCLPLLHGFMAINDFSINGYNFTWTVISRRSINRPGTRLFRRGLDNVGNVANFVETEQIVECQGDRASFVQIRGSIPLYWSQYPDLRYKPPPHLVDVAADEQQSACARHLDSLSVYYGRQVLLDLVDQRGSEGKLQKAYADTVQALGFPFVRYEPFDFHSECRHMRWDRLSILLDRISLEQDDMGFFLLLRDGSIPLLQDGVFRTNCVDCLDRTNVVQSMIARRCLGNILHKLSIIKSEESIEEFPSLERVFKEVWADNADLISLQYSGTGALKTDFTRTGKRTHVGLMRDGLNSLTRYYKNNFSDGFRQDAIDLFHGIAEIKSPLRIERGWKYITFPSVLLVAIAMFVACAILPSEYSTDSLLFILFWGVMVTATLTTILNHGPEFVDQPRLTVL
;
A
#
# COMPACT_ATOMS: atom_id res chain seq x y z
N MET A 1 8.66 -5.78 33.27
CA MET A 1 7.24 -5.62 32.87
C MET A 1 7.20 -4.46 31.89
N PHE A 2 7.02 -4.76 30.60
CA PHE A 2 6.79 -3.71 29.61
C PHE A 2 5.39 -3.17 29.89
N TYR A 3 5.28 -1.96 30.44
CA TYR A 3 4.00 -1.26 30.46
C TYR A 3 3.52 -1.17 29.01
N SER A 4 2.29 -1.63 28.73
CA SER A 4 1.78 -1.53 27.38
C SER A 4 1.51 -0.06 27.06
N ASP A 5 2.24 0.47 26.08
CA ASP A 5 2.07 1.87 25.65
C ASP A 5 0.63 2.10 25.17
N VAL A 6 0.01 1.07 24.58
CA VAL A 6 -1.41 1.04 24.20
C VAL A 6 -2.11 -0.13 24.91
N TYR A 7 -3.26 0.12 25.50
CA TYR A 7 -4.13 -0.89 26.09
C TYR A 7 -4.58 -1.89 25.03
N ASP A 8 -4.61 -3.15 25.43
CA ASP A 8 -5.23 -4.24 24.69
C ASP A 8 -6.52 -4.71 25.38
N ASP A 9 -7.31 -5.46 24.61
CA ASP A 9 -8.54 -6.14 25.02
C ASP A 9 -9.48 -5.32 25.93
N PHE A 10 -10.60 -4.89 25.35
CA PHE A 10 -11.53 -3.97 25.96
C PHE A 10 -12.92 -4.59 26.06
N ASN A 11 -13.70 -4.10 27.03
CA ASN A 11 -15.14 -4.25 27.09
C ASN A 11 -15.80 -2.92 26.71
N LEU A 12 -16.65 -2.95 25.70
CA LEU A 12 -17.50 -1.83 25.30
C LEU A 12 -18.90 -2.01 25.86
N PHE A 13 -19.39 -1.03 26.61
CA PHE A 13 -20.78 -0.92 27.01
C PHE A 13 -21.43 0.25 26.26
N ILE A 14 -22.58 -0.01 25.65
CA ILE A 14 -23.29 0.97 24.81
C ILE A 14 -24.64 1.34 25.45
N THR A 15 -24.78 2.57 25.90
CA THR A 15 -26.05 3.12 26.40
C THR A 15 -26.64 4.11 25.40
N PRO A 16 -27.84 4.69 25.63
CA PRO A 16 -28.37 5.74 24.76
C PRO A 16 -27.45 6.94 24.59
N ASP A 17 -26.84 7.36 25.69
CA ASP A 17 -26.16 8.64 25.75
C ASP A 17 -24.64 8.48 25.79
N LYS A 18 -24.10 7.29 26.10
CA LYS A 18 -22.66 7.09 26.34
C LYS A 18 -22.12 5.78 25.79
N PHE A 19 -20.84 5.79 25.42
CA PHE A 19 -20.00 4.60 25.30
C PHE A 19 -19.06 4.53 26.51
N TYR A 20 -18.94 3.35 27.10
CA TYR A 20 -17.95 3.07 28.15
C TYR A 20 -16.94 2.07 27.58
N ILE A 21 -15.71 2.52 27.37
CA ILE A 21 -14.61 1.74 26.81
C ILE A 21 -13.67 1.37 27.96
N CYS A 22 -13.72 0.10 28.37
CA CYS A 22 -13.04 -0.38 29.57
C CYS A 22 -11.93 -1.37 29.20
N PRO A 23 -10.65 -1.00 29.29
CA PRO A 23 -9.55 -1.94 29.13
C PRO A 23 -9.61 -3.03 30.21
N LYS A 24 -9.32 -4.28 29.85
CA LYS A 24 -9.36 -5.39 30.82
C LYS A 24 -8.26 -5.31 31.89
N LEU A 25 -7.12 -4.71 31.55
CA LEU A 25 -5.93 -4.63 32.41
C LEU A 25 -5.73 -3.25 33.08
N SER A 26 -6.68 -2.32 32.93
CA SER A 26 -6.61 -0.97 33.52
C SER A 26 -7.80 -0.70 34.43
N SER A 27 -7.57 0.05 35.51
CA SER A 27 -8.65 0.59 36.35
C SER A 27 -9.30 1.84 35.73
N LYS A 28 -8.65 2.47 34.76
CA LYS A 28 -9.16 3.64 34.06
C LYS A 28 -9.93 3.22 32.81
N TYR A 29 -11.08 3.83 32.58
CA TYR A 29 -11.89 3.62 31.39
C TYR A 29 -12.28 4.95 30.75
N LEU A 30 -12.53 4.91 29.43
CA LEU A 30 -12.88 6.06 28.62
C LEU A 30 -14.40 6.12 28.46
N VAL A 31 -14.99 7.26 28.81
CA VAL A 31 -16.41 7.55 28.57
C VAL A 31 -16.51 8.53 27.41
N VAL A 32 -17.25 8.12 26.39
CA VAL A 32 -17.57 8.96 25.23
C VAL A 32 -19.05 9.32 25.31
N ASP A 33 -19.34 10.60 25.44
CA ASP A 33 -20.72 11.08 25.37
C ASP A 33 -21.17 11.14 23.90
N ARG A 34 -22.27 10.45 23.59
CA ARG A 34 -22.76 10.25 22.22
C ARG A 34 -23.46 11.49 21.65
N VAL A 35 -23.84 12.45 22.51
CA VAL A 35 -24.56 13.66 22.11
C VAL A 35 -23.61 14.85 22.03
N SER A 36 -22.81 15.07 23.07
CA SER A 36 -21.83 16.16 23.13
C SER A 36 -20.49 15.82 22.46
N GLU A 37 -20.27 14.55 22.09
CA GLU A 37 -19.01 14.03 21.55
C GLU A 37 -17.82 14.22 22.51
N SER A 38 -18.09 14.50 23.79
CA SER A 38 -17.05 14.74 24.79
C SER A 38 -16.41 13.43 25.28
N LEU A 39 -15.11 13.50 25.54
CA LEU A 39 -14.29 12.39 26.01
C LEU A 39 -13.87 12.66 27.45
N SER A 40 -14.11 11.71 28.36
CA SER A 40 -13.69 11.81 29.75
C SER A 40 -13.11 10.50 30.27
N LEU A 41 -12.04 10.59 31.05
CA LEU A 41 -11.40 9.45 31.68
C LEU A 41 -11.95 9.29 33.11
N GLN A 42 -12.39 8.09 33.44
CA GLN A 42 -12.98 7.77 34.75
C GLN A 42 -12.33 6.51 35.33
N SER A 43 -12.54 6.26 36.62
CA SER A 43 -11.89 5.14 37.34
C SER A 43 -12.84 4.38 38.27
N ASN A 44 -14.06 4.87 38.46
CA ASN A 44 -15.04 4.23 39.33
C ASN A 44 -15.98 3.34 38.50
N VAL A 45 -15.81 2.02 38.58
CA VAL A 45 -16.54 1.04 37.76
C VAL A 45 -18.03 0.99 38.10
N ASN A 46 -18.42 1.45 39.30
CA ASN A 46 -19.82 1.49 39.75
C ASN A 46 -20.70 2.46 38.93
N ASP A 47 -20.09 3.35 38.15
CA ASP A 47 -20.80 4.31 37.31
C ASP A 47 -21.25 3.69 35.96
N ILE A 48 -20.84 2.45 35.65
CA ILE A 48 -21.25 1.72 34.44
C ILE A 48 -22.63 1.08 34.69
N PRO A 49 -23.66 1.36 33.86
CA PRO A 49 -24.98 0.80 34.05
C PRO A 49 -25.01 -0.74 33.93
N VAL A 50 -25.41 -1.40 35.02
CA VAL A 50 -25.40 -2.88 35.23
C VAL A 50 -26.19 -3.66 34.18
N ALA A 51 -27.19 -3.04 33.53
CA ALA A 51 -28.09 -3.71 32.58
C ALA A 51 -27.59 -3.74 31.12
N THR A 52 -26.34 -3.33 30.84
CA THR A 52 -25.84 -3.20 29.47
C THR A 52 -25.04 -4.44 29.07
N SER A 53 -25.37 -5.06 27.94
CA SER A 53 -24.52 -6.11 27.37
C SER A 53 -23.15 -5.55 27.01
N SER A 54 -22.09 -6.21 27.49
CA SER A 54 -20.73 -5.87 27.10
C SER A 54 -20.38 -6.51 25.76
N ARG A 55 -19.54 -5.83 25.00
CA ARG A 55 -18.94 -6.37 23.79
C ARG A 55 -17.43 -6.31 23.87
N GLU A 56 -16.77 -7.42 23.60
CA GLU A 56 -15.31 -7.47 23.58
C GLU A 56 -14.76 -6.97 22.24
N PHE A 57 -13.64 -6.26 22.31
CA PHE A 57 -12.87 -5.83 21.14
C PHE A 57 -11.39 -5.65 21.51
N CYS A 58 -10.49 -5.66 20.53
CA CYS A 58 -9.04 -5.75 20.77
C CYS A 58 -8.28 -4.42 20.64
N GLY A 59 -8.91 -3.35 20.12
CA GLY A 59 -8.25 -2.05 19.97
C GLY A 59 -9.19 -0.95 19.47
N LEU A 60 -8.95 0.28 19.89
CA LEU A 60 -9.67 1.45 19.40
C LEU A 60 -8.87 2.08 18.25
N LEU A 61 -9.47 2.11 17.05
CA LEU A 61 -8.81 2.54 15.82
C LEU A 61 -8.99 4.04 15.54
N GLY A 62 -9.93 4.69 16.22
CA GLY A 62 -10.22 6.11 16.06
C GLY A 62 -11.71 6.39 15.86
N SER A 63 -12.00 7.51 15.22
CA SER A 63 -13.37 7.96 14.95
C SER A 63 -13.43 8.67 13.61
N VAL A 64 -14.58 8.69 12.95
CA VAL A 64 -14.81 9.42 11.69
C VAL A 64 -16.16 10.11 11.72
N ARG A 65 -16.21 11.36 11.24
CA ARG A 65 -17.46 12.11 11.06
C ARG A 65 -17.97 11.87 9.65
N LEU A 66 -19.19 11.39 9.49
CA LEU A 66 -19.90 11.25 8.20
C LEU A 66 -21.16 12.12 8.20
N LEU A 67 -21.99 12.03 7.15
CA LEU A 67 -23.24 12.81 7.04
C LEU A 67 -24.18 12.59 8.23
N ALA A 68 -24.31 11.35 8.72
CA ALA A 68 -25.17 11.02 9.87
C ALA A 68 -24.58 11.42 11.25
N GLY A 69 -23.33 11.91 11.29
CA GLY A 69 -22.61 12.25 12.51
C GLY A 69 -21.37 11.37 12.73
N GLN A 70 -20.92 11.32 13.99
CA GLN A 70 -19.68 10.64 14.37
C GLN A 70 -19.87 9.10 14.46
N TYR A 71 -18.84 8.36 14.04
CA TYR A 71 -18.75 6.91 14.14
C TYR A 71 -17.47 6.49 14.85
N LEU A 72 -17.60 5.67 15.90
CA LEU A 72 -16.49 5.05 16.61
C LEU A 72 -16.00 3.85 15.82
N ILE A 73 -14.68 3.70 15.66
CA ILE A 73 -14.10 2.60 14.89
C ILE A 73 -13.28 1.71 15.82
N ILE A 74 -13.65 0.43 15.92
CA ILE A 74 -13.01 -0.54 16.79
C ILE A 74 -12.48 -1.74 16.01
N ALA A 75 -11.36 -2.30 16.46
CA ALA A 75 -10.83 -3.58 16.01
C ALA A 75 -11.46 -4.70 16.82
N THR A 76 -12.22 -5.59 16.18
CA THR A 76 -12.98 -6.64 16.87
C THR A 76 -12.20 -7.96 16.95
N LYS A 77 -11.36 -8.27 15.95
CA LYS A 77 -10.52 -9.47 15.94
C LYS A 77 -9.13 -9.18 15.43
N ARG A 78 -8.15 -9.89 15.97
CA ARG A 78 -6.73 -9.86 15.60
C ARG A 78 -6.15 -11.26 15.55
N THR A 79 -5.10 -11.47 14.76
CA THR A 79 -4.30 -12.71 14.73
C THR A 79 -2.85 -12.41 15.04
N TYR A 80 -2.20 -13.29 15.81
CA TYR A 80 -0.77 -13.17 16.10
C TYR A 80 0.05 -13.48 14.85
N VAL A 81 1.05 -12.66 14.56
CA VAL A 81 1.94 -12.83 13.40
C VAL A 81 3.31 -13.36 13.83
N GLY A 82 3.84 -12.87 14.95
CA GLY A 82 5.18 -13.18 15.43
C GLY A 82 5.66 -12.09 16.39
N SER A 83 6.95 -12.09 16.69
CA SER A 83 7.58 -11.06 17.51
C SER A 83 8.77 -10.41 16.80
N ILE A 84 8.97 -9.12 17.09
CA ILE A 84 10.15 -8.36 16.66
C ILE A 84 10.75 -7.74 17.91
N ALA A 85 12.04 -7.93 18.14
CA ALA A 85 12.72 -7.44 19.34
C ALA A 85 12.07 -7.89 20.67
N GLY A 86 11.38 -9.03 20.67
CA GLY A 86 10.62 -9.54 21.82
C GLY A 86 9.20 -8.98 21.97
N HIS A 87 8.76 -8.08 21.08
CA HIS A 87 7.43 -7.49 21.11
C HIS A 87 6.48 -8.20 20.15
N ALA A 88 5.27 -8.50 20.62
CA ALA A 88 4.24 -9.17 19.82
C ALA A 88 3.71 -8.26 18.70
N VAL A 89 3.58 -8.83 17.50
CA VAL A 89 3.01 -8.21 16.31
C VAL A 89 1.72 -8.92 15.93
N TRP A 90 0.70 -8.15 15.58
CA TRP A 90 -0.65 -8.60 15.29
C TRP A 90 -1.12 -8.12 13.92
N CYS A 91 -2.02 -8.88 13.32
CA CYS A 91 -2.75 -8.50 12.10
C CYS A 91 -4.22 -8.26 12.45
N LEU A 92 -4.79 -7.17 11.96
CA LEU A 92 -6.21 -6.86 12.07
C LEU A 92 -7.02 -7.81 11.18
N VAL A 93 -8.00 -8.49 11.76
CA VAL A 93 -8.86 -9.45 11.05
C VAL A 93 -10.23 -8.87 10.76
N SER A 94 -10.80 -8.12 11.71
CA SER A 94 -12.09 -7.47 11.50
C SER A 94 -12.21 -6.19 12.31
N SER A 95 -12.95 -5.24 11.76
CA SER A 95 -13.24 -3.95 12.39
C SER A 95 -14.74 -3.68 12.35
N GLU A 96 -15.18 -2.66 13.07
CA GLU A 96 -16.56 -2.22 13.07
C GLU A 96 -16.67 -0.72 13.27
N LEU A 97 -17.69 -0.12 12.64
CA LEU A 97 -18.09 1.26 12.81
C LEU A 97 -19.39 1.31 13.63
N ILE A 98 -19.36 2.03 14.75
CA ILE A 98 -20.49 2.17 15.67
C ILE A 98 -20.94 3.65 15.69
N PRO A 99 -22.16 3.98 15.27
CA PRO A 99 -22.63 5.37 15.23
C PRO A 99 -22.83 5.93 16.63
N TYR A 100 -22.43 7.19 16.84
CA TYR A 100 -22.72 7.95 18.05
C TYR A 100 -24.23 8.22 18.11
N ASN A 101 -24.81 8.76 17.05
CA ASN A 101 -26.25 8.99 16.98
C ASN A 101 -27.03 7.69 16.75
N ARG A 102 -28.19 7.54 17.41
CA ARG A 102 -29.11 6.42 17.17
C ARG A 102 -30.03 6.61 15.98
N SER A 103 -30.19 7.87 15.56
CA SER A 103 -31.20 8.27 14.60
C SER A 103 -30.56 9.04 13.45
N THR A 104 -30.97 8.69 12.24
CA THR A 104 -30.64 9.38 10.99
C THR A 104 -31.82 10.23 10.48
N LEU A 105 -32.82 10.52 11.33
CA LEU A 105 -34.04 11.25 10.95
C LEU A 105 -33.79 12.68 10.46
N HIS A 106 -32.62 13.26 10.76
CA HIS A 106 -32.21 14.58 10.28
C HIS A 106 -31.74 14.55 8.82
N LEU A 107 -31.54 13.36 8.24
CA LEU A 107 -31.13 13.18 6.85
C LEU A 107 -32.36 12.92 5.96
N ASN A 108 -32.35 13.50 4.77
CA ASN A 108 -33.28 13.11 3.71
C ASN A 108 -32.84 11.77 3.05
N ALA A 109 -33.67 11.23 2.16
CA ALA A 109 -33.40 9.93 1.52
C ALA A 109 -32.08 9.91 0.72
N GLU A 110 -31.75 11.00 0.02
CA GLU A 110 -30.53 11.12 -0.76
C GLU A 110 -29.28 11.18 0.13
N GLN A 111 -29.33 11.98 1.20
CA GLN A 111 -28.25 12.05 2.19
C GLN A 111 -28.05 10.72 2.92
N LEU A 112 -29.12 9.95 3.14
CA LEU A 112 -29.01 8.61 3.73
C LEU A 112 -28.28 7.64 2.79
N ASP A 113 -28.59 7.67 1.50
CA ASP A 113 -27.90 6.87 0.48
C ASP A 113 -26.43 7.27 0.34
N ASP A 114 -26.14 8.57 0.35
CA ASP A 114 -24.77 9.08 0.35
C ASP A 114 -24.01 8.66 1.62
N ASN A 115 -24.65 8.72 2.79
CA ASN A 115 -24.06 8.26 4.05
C ASN A 115 -23.71 6.76 4.01
N ASN A 116 -24.60 5.94 3.44
CA ASN A 116 -24.33 4.51 3.26
C ASN A 116 -23.15 4.27 2.30
N SER A 117 -23.01 5.10 1.27
CA SER A 117 -21.86 5.08 0.37
C SER A 117 -20.57 5.42 1.12
N TYR A 118 -20.55 6.46 1.95
CA TYR A 118 -19.41 6.80 2.80
C TYR A 118 -19.06 5.69 3.81
N LEU A 119 -20.06 5.04 4.42
CA LEU A 119 -19.82 3.89 5.29
C LEU A 119 -19.17 2.73 4.54
N SER A 120 -19.62 2.45 3.31
CA SER A 120 -19.02 1.42 2.48
C SER A 120 -17.58 1.77 2.07
N MET A 121 -17.26 3.04 1.88
CA MET A 121 -15.90 3.52 1.58
C MET A 121 -14.95 3.27 2.76
N ILE A 122 -15.32 3.67 3.98
CA ILE A 122 -14.48 3.42 5.17
C ILE A 122 -14.30 1.91 5.41
N LYS A 123 -15.37 1.12 5.28
CA LYS A 123 -15.30 -0.34 5.39
C LYS A 123 -14.38 -0.93 4.33
N ASN A 124 -14.44 -0.47 3.08
CA ASN A 124 -13.58 -0.96 2.01
C ASN A 124 -12.07 -0.83 2.35
N VAL A 125 -11.68 0.29 2.97
CA VAL A 125 -10.29 0.49 3.40
C VAL A 125 -9.93 -0.40 4.59
N LEU A 126 -10.80 -0.51 5.59
CA LEU A 126 -10.55 -1.33 6.79
C LEU A 126 -10.58 -2.84 6.52
N ASP A 127 -11.37 -3.28 5.53
CA ASP A 127 -11.45 -4.67 5.08
C ASP A 127 -10.32 -5.02 4.09
N THR A 128 -9.50 -4.04 3.70
CA THR A 128 -8.28 -4.32 2.94
C THR A 128 -7.34 -5.13 3.83
N PRO A 129 -6.88 -6.30 3.39
CA PRO A 129 -6.12 -7.19 4.26
C PRO A 129 -4.73 -6.63 4.56
N TYR A 130 -4.09 -7.16 5.61
CA TYR A 130 -2.70 -6.88 5.98
C TYR A 130 -2.49 -5.49 6.60
N LEU A 131 -3.39 -5.14 7.51
CA LEU A 131 -3.21 -4.06 8.48
C LEU A 131 -2.58 -4.64 9.75
N TYR A 132 -1.38 -4.20 10.11
CA TYR A 132 -0.60 -4.72 11.22
C TYR A 132 -0.46 -3.69 12.35
N PHE A 133 -0.24 -4.16 13.57
CA PHE A 133 0.04 -3.29 14.71
C PHE A 133 0.77 -4.05 15.82
N SER A 134 1.33 -3.30 16.75
CA SER A 134 1.81 -3.80 18.04
C SER A 134 1.35 -2.84 19.14
N TYR A 135 1.11 -3.37 20.33
CA TYR A 135 0.72 -2.57 21.51
C TYR A 135 1.92 -1.95 22.23
N THR A 136 3.13 -2.44 21.92
CA THR A 136 4.34 -2.12 22.68
C THR A 136 5.54 -1.77 21.80
N TYR A 137 5.44 -1.98 20.48
CA TYR A 137 6.53 -1.71 19.55
C TYR A 137 6.09 -0.79 18.42
N ASP A 138 6.95 0.18 18.10
CA ASP A 138 6.70 1.11 17.01
C ASP A 138 7.05 0.47 15.65
N LEU A 139 6.02 -0.05 14.98
CA LEU A 139 6.11 -0.60 13.63
C LEU A 139 6.13 0.46 12.52
N THR A 140 6.31 1.74 12.82
CA THR A 140 6.40 2.80 11.80
C THR A 140 7.83 3.24 11.53
N HIS A 141 8.72 3.06 12.50
CA HIS A 141 10.15 3.30 12.35
C HIS A 141 10.92 2.04 11.96
N THR A 142 11.99 2.22 11.18
CA THR A 142 12.99 1.16 10.98
C THR A 142 13.72 0.86 12.28
N MET A 143 14.27 -0.33 12.42
CA MET A 143 15.06 -0.69 13.61
C MET A 143 16.20 0.28 13.88
N GLN A 144 16.96 0.68 12.83
CA GLN A 144 18.02 1.68 12.95
C GLN A 144 17.49 3.01 13.47
N ARG A 145 16.50 3.61 12.80
CA ARG A 145 15.91 4.89 13.22
C ARG A 145 15.40 4.84 14.65
N LEU A 146 14.65 3.80 15.02
CA LEU A 146 14.09 3.66 16.36
C LEU A 146 15.19 3.56 17.43
N HIS A 147 16.29 2.86 17.13
CA HIS A 147 17.42 2.71 18.04
C HIS A 147 18.22 4.01 18.22
N LEU A 148 18.31 4.85 17.18
CA LEU A 148 19.04 6.12 17.21
C LEU A 148 18.23 7.27 17.83
N MET A 149 16.95 7.07 18.16
CA MET A 149 16.14 8.10 18.82
C MET A 149 16.56 8.31 20.27
N GLU A 150 16.41 9.55 20.75
CA GLU A 150 16.70 9.90 22.13
C GLU A 150 15.76 9.18 23.13
N PRO A 151 16.22 8.87 24.36
CA PRO A 151 15.39 8.21 25.37
C PRO A 151 14.08 8.95 25.67
N ASP A 152 14.10 10.29 25.69
CA ASP A 152 12.90 11.10 25.92
C ASP A 152 11.87 10.96 24.80
N PHE A 153 12.32 10.71 23.57
CA PHE A 153 11.43 10.42 22.44
C PHE A 153 10.76 9.06 22.62
N LEU A 154 11.50 8.05 23.09
CA LEU A 154 10.98 6.70 23.35
C LEU A 154 9.96 6.69 24.50
N ASN A 155 10.03 7.63 25.43
CA ASN A 155 9.05 7.79 26.52
C ASN A 155 7.69 8.36 26.07
N ARG A 156 7.58 8.87 24.83
CA ARG A 156 6.30 9.33 24.29
C ARG A 156 5.40 8.15 23.94
N SER A 157 4.10 8.40 23.83
CA SER A 157 3.15 7.36 23.42
C SER A 157 3.44 6.84 22.02
N LEU A 158 2.99 5.61 21.72
CA LEU A 158 3.18 4.99 20.40
C LEU A 158 2.70 5.87 19.25
N PHE A 159 1.58 6.58 19.41
CA PHE A 159 1.06 7.45 18.35
C PHE A 159 1.89 8.74 18.19
N GLU A 160 2.33 9.35 19.29
CA GLU A 160 3.11 10.60 19.26
C GLU A 160 4.54 10.40 18.73
N ARG A 161 5.12 9.23 19.00
CA ARG A 161 6.47 8.90 18.52
C ARG A 161 6.48 8.21 17.16
N ALA A 162 5.32 7.84 16.61
CA ALA A 162 5.27 7.16 15.33
C ALA A 162 5.74 8.04 14.17
N ASP A 163 6.34 7.41 13.16
CA ASP A 163 6.52 8.00 11.85
C ASP A 163 5.15 8.10 11.17
N HIS A 164 4.57 9.30 11.25
CA HIS A 164 3.23 9.56 10.73
C HIS A 164 3.09 9.29 9.23
N ARG A 165 4.18 9.17 8.47
CA ARG A 165 4.13 8.73 7.07
C ARG A 165 3.52 7.33 6.96
N PHE A 166 3.63 6.48 7.98
CA PHE A 166 3.23 5.07 7.95
C PHE A 166 2.08 4.72 8.90
N VAL A 167 1.51 5.68 9.63
CA VAL A 167 0.32 5.44 10.47
C VAL A 167 -0.94 5.52 9.61
N TRP A 168 -1.40 4.37 9.12
CA TRP A 168 -2.50 4.26 8.16
C TRP A 168 -3.78 4.96 8.64
N ASN A 169 -4.19 4.71 9.88
CA ASN A 169 -5.38 5.30 10.51
C ASN A 169 -5.09 6.64 11.23
N SER A 170 -4.03 7.37 10.86
CA SER A 170 -3.64 8.61 11.54
C SER A 170 -4.79 9.62 11.62
N ASN A 171 -5.51 9.83 10.52
CA ASN A 171 -6.65 10.73 10.48
C ASN A 171 -7.75 10.32 11.47
N LEU A 172 -8.05 9.03 11.58
CA LEU A 172 -9.07 8.50 12.49
C LEU A 172 -8.69 8.70 13.96
N ILE A 173 -7.42 8.47 14.31
CA ILE A 173 -6.91 8.68 15.66
C ILE A 173 -6.97 10.16 16.01
N LYS A 174 -6.55 11.05 15.11
CA LYS A 174 -6.53 12.52 15.32
C LYS A 174 -7.90 13.08 15.74
N GLN A 175 -9.01 12.49 15.28
CA GLN A 175 -10.36 12.92 15.66
C GLN A 175 -10.62 12.81 17.17
N ILE A 176 -10.03 11.82 17.84
CA ILE A 176 -10.25 11.56 19.27
C ILE A 176 -9.02 11.81 20.13
N PHE A 177 -7.83 11.92 19.54
CA PHE A 177 -6.58 11.96 20.28
C PHE A 177 -6.55 13.10 21.30
N ARG A 178 -6.25 12.75 22.54
CA ARG A 178 -5.90 13.66 23.63
C ARG A 178 -4.72 13.05 24.39
N PRO A 179 -3.74 13.83 24.89
CA PRO A 179 -2.59 13.29 25.61
C PRO A 179 -2.99 12.37 26.78
N GLU A 180 -4.12 12.63 27.44
CA GLU A 180 -4.61 11.84 28.58
C GLU A 180 -5.16 10.47 28.20
N ILE A 181 -5.48 10.24 26.91
CA ILE A 181 -6.07 8.99 26.42
C ILE A 181 -5.17 8.27 25.40
N HIS A 182 -3.89 8.63 25.33
CA HIS A 182 -2.96 8.08 24.35
C HIS A 182 -2.91 6.54 24.37
N ASN A 183 -3.04 5.92 25.55
CA ASN A 183 -3.07 4.46 25.69
C ASN A 183 -4.29 3.79 25.04
N PHE A 184 -5.31 4.52 24.63
CA PHE A 184 -6.45 3.96 23.90
C PHE A 184 -6.22 3.97 22.38
N CYS A 185 -5.28 4.78 21.87
CA CYS A 185 -5.13 5.02 20.43
C CYS A 185 -4.19 3.98 19.81
N LEU A 186 -4.72 3.07 18.99
CA LEU A 186 -3.93 2.02 18.34
C LEU A 186 -3.51 2.40 16.91
N PRO A 187 -2.22 2.70 16.64
CA PRO A 187 -1.73 2.97 15.31
C PRO A 187 -1.71 1.69 14.45
N LEU A 188 -2.24 1.77 13.23
CA LEU A 188 -2.20 0.72 12.23
C LEU A 188 -1.13 1.00 11.19
N LEU A 189 -0.39 -0.03 10.82
CA LEU A 189 0.50 -0.06 9.67
C LEU A 189 -0.21 -0.78 8.52
N HIS A 190 -0.13 -0.24 7.30
CA HIS A 190 -0.58 -0.94 6.10
C HIS A 190 0.61 -1.35 5.24
N GLY A 191 0.64 -2.60 4.79
CA GLY A 191 1.68 -3.09 3.89
C GLY A 191 1.86 -4.60 3.97
N PHE A 192 3.03 -5.08 4.39
CA PHE A 192 3.35 -6.51 4.47
C PHE A 192 4.18 -6.82 5.71
N MET A 193 3.96 -7.99 6.31
CA MET A 193 4.77 -8.52 7.39
C MET A 193 4.89 -10.04 7.25
N ALA A 194 6.11 -10.56 7.28
CA ALA A 194 6.40 -11.97 7.45
C ALA A 194 7.52 -12.15 8.47
N ILE A 195 7.33 -13.05 9.43
CA ILE A 195 8.28 -13.37 10.50
C ILE A 195 8.51 -14.87 10.43
N ASN A 196 9.75 -15.30 10.21
CA ASN A 196 10.08 -16.70 9.94
C ASN A 196 11.28 -17.14 10.78
N ASP A 197 11.17 -18.28 11.45
CA ASP A 197 12.25 -18.83 12.26
C ASP A 197 13.04 -19.90 11.49
N PHE A 198 14.37 -19.87 11.62
CA PHE A 198 15.28 -20.82 10.98
C PHE A 198 16.27 -21.38 12.00
N SER A 199 16.75 -22.59 11.70
CA SER A 199 17.89 -23.21 12.36
C SER A 199 18.89 -23.65 11.31
N ILE A 200 20.06 -23.00 11.27
CA ILE A 200 21.13 -23.26 10.30
C ILE A 200 22.45 -23.39 11.06
N ASN A 201 23.22 -24.43 10.77
CA ASN A 201 24.53 -24.68 11.40
C ASN A 201 24.51 -24.63 12.95
N GLY A 202 23.37 -24.98 13.58
CA GLY A 202 23.20 -24.93 15.03
C GLY A 202 22.81 -23.57 15.61
N TYR A 203 22.67 -22.54 14.77
CA TYR A 203 22.18 -21.22 15.16
C TYR A 203 20.70 -21.09 14.84
N ASN A 204 19.94 -20.63 15.83
CA ASN A 204 18.54 -20.26 15.65
C ASN A 204 18.44 -18.75 15.45
N PHE A 205 17.80 -18.34 14.37
CA PHE A 205 17.57 -16.94 14.07
C PHE A 205 16.18 -16.71 13.48
N THR A 206 15.65 -15.52 13.69
CA THR A 206 14.40 -15.06 13.11
C THR A 206 14.72 -14.12 11.95
N TRP A 207 14.11 -14.37 10.80
CA TRP A 207 14.16 -13.51 9.64
C TRP A 207 12.79 -12.88 9.38
N THR A 208 12.74 -11.56 9.43
CA THR A 208 11.54 -10.75 9.27
C THR A 208 11.64 -9.87 8.03
N VAL A 209 10.54 -9.76 7.27
CA VAL A 209 10.38 -8.76 6.20
C VAL A 209 9.16 -7.92 6.52
N ILE A 210 9.33 -6.61 6.55
CA ILE A 210 8.27 -5.63 6.75
C ILE A 210 8.25 -4.63 5.58
N SER A 211 7.08 -4.40 4.99
CA SER A 211 6.86 -3.31 4.05
C SER A 211 5.82 -2.34 4.61
N ARG A 212 6.15 -1.05 4.61
CA ARG A 212 5.38 0.04 5.20
C ARG A 212 4.94 0.97 4.08
N ARG A 213 3.62 1.10 3.86
CA ARG A 213 3.08 1.99 2.82
C ARG A 213 2.80 3.37 3.38
N SER A 214 3.24 4.40 2.66
CA SER A 214 3.04 5.79 3.07
C SER A 214 1.60 6.27 2.86
N ILE A 215 1.13 7.14 3.76
CA ILE A 215 -0.14 7.85 3.69
C ILE A 215 -0.06 9.23 3.03
N ASN A 216 1.14 9.72 2.63
CA ASN A 216 1.29 11.10 2.17
C ASN A 216 0.69 11.32 0.78
N ARG A 217 0.80 10.34 -0.12
CA ARG A 217 0.19 10.37 -1.46
C ARG A 217 -0.33 8.97 -1.86
N PRO A 218 -1.33 8.44 -1.14
CA PRO A 218 -1.89 7.13 -1.40
C PRO A 218 -2.87 7.20 -2.57
N GLY A 219 -3.02 6.09 -3.28
CA GLY A 219 -4.05 6.00 -4.30
C GLY A 219 -3.96 4.74 -5.14
N THR A 220 -4.96 4.59 -6.00
CA THR A 220 -5.05 3.49 -6.96
C THR A 220 -4.12 3.73 -8.14
N ARG A 221 -3.86 2.67 -8.89
CA ARG A 221 -2.80 2.62 -9.90
C ARG A 221 -2.83 3.75 -10.91
N LEU A 222 -3.98 4.05 -11.49
CA LEU A 222 -4.09 5.01 -12.59
C LEU A 222 -4.54 6.40 -12.13
N PHE A 223 -5.19 6.51 -10.96
CA PHE A 223 -5.64 7.79 -10.42
C PHE A 223 -4.59 8.52 -9.58
N ARG A 224 -3.51 7.84 -9.15
CA ARG A 224 -2.43 8.48 -8.39
C ARG A 224 -1.04 8.09 -8.89
N ARG A 225 -0.36 9.03 -9.54
CA ARG A 225 1.02 8.94 -10.04
C ARG A 225 1.79 10.23 -9.77
N GLY A 226 3.11 10.17 -9.92
CA GLY A 226 4.00 11.31 -9.75
C GLY A 226 4.10 11.84 -8.34
N LEU A 227 4.72 13.01 -8.22
CA LEU A 227 4.85 13.76 -6.98
C LEU A 227 3.68 14.75 -6.76
N ASP A 228 3.55 15.24 -5.53
CA ASP A 228 2.73 16.40 -5.18
C ASP A 228 3.59 17.67 -5.02
N ASN A 229 2.92 18.79 -4.73
CA ASN A 229 3.55 20.10 -4.59
C ASN A 229 4.53 20.23 -3.41
N VAL A 230 4.57 19.24 -2.51
CA VAL A 230 5.45 19.21 -1.33
C VAL A 230 6.59 18.20 -1.51
N GLY A 231 6.59 17.42 -2.60
CA GLY A 231 7.62 16.43 -2.91
C GLY A 231 7.29 15.01 -2.43
N ASN A 232 6.05 14.72 -2.03
CA ASN A 232 5.65 13.34 -1.74
C ASN A 232 5.33 12.60 -3.04
N VAL A 233 5.94 11.43 -3.22
CA VAL A 233 5.65 10.56 -4.37
C VAL A 233 4.48 9.63 -4.11
N ALA A 234 3.70 9.36 -5.15
CA ALA A 234 2.59 8.44 -5.07
C ALA A 234 3.07 7.04 -4.67
N ASN A 235 2.34 6.41 -3.75
CA ASN A 235 2.53 5.01 -3.34
C ASN A 235 3.96 4.66 -2.90
N PHE A 236 4.56 5.55 -2.12
CA PHE A 236 5.85 5.29 -1.46
C PHE A 236 5.74 4.09 -0.50
N VAL A 237 6.72 3.19 -0.56
CA VAL A 237 6.84 2.02 0.33
C VAL A 237 8.29 1.89 0.81
N GLU A 238 8.45 1.72 2.11
CA GLU A 238 9.71 1.34 2.76
C GLU A 238 9.66 -0.17 3.07
N THR A 239 10.63 -0.94 2.59
CA THR A 239 10.76 -2.37 2.85
C THR A 239 12.02 -2.60 3.67
N GLU A 240 11.89 -3.24 4.83
CA GLU A 240 12.98 -3.57 5.72
C GLU A 240 13.04 -5.08 5.95
N GLN A 241 14.26 -5.59 5.92
CA GLN A 241 14.62 -6.95 6.26
C GLN A 241 15.35 -6.94 7.60
N ILE A 242 14.86 -7.70 8.58
CA ILE A 242 15.43 -7.80 9.92
C ILE A 242 15.89 -9.23 10.17
N VAL A 243 17.06 -9.39 10.78
CA VAL A 243 17.56 -10.68 11.27
C VAL A 243 17.85 -10.56 12.77
N GLU A 244 17.28 -11.43 13.57
CA GLU A 244 17.54 -11.51 15.01
C GLU A 244 18.14 -12.86 15.37
N CYS A 245 19.32 -12.87 15.99
CA CYS A 245 20.04 -14.09 16.37
C CYS A 245 20.71 -13.91 17.72
N GLN A 246 20.29 -14.66 18.74
CA GLN A 246 20.92 -14.67 20.08
C GLN A 246 21.14 -13.28 20.72
N GLY A 247 20.24 -12.32 20.45
CA GLY A 247 20.33 -10.95 20.95
C GLY A 247 21.00 -9.95 20.00
N ASP A 248 21.74 -10.43 19.00
CA ASP A 248 22.25 -9.62 17.90
C ASP A 248 21.10 -9.33 16.91
N ARG A 249 21.06 -8.12 16.36
CA ARG A 249 20.01 -7.66 15.45
C ARG A 249 20.61 -6.94 14.26
N ALA A 250 20.21 -7.33 13.05
CA ALA A 250 20.57 -6.64 11.83
C ALA A 250 19.32 -6.14 11.10
N SER A 251 19.44 -5.00 10.41
CA SER A 251 18.35 -4.42 9.61
C SER A 251 18.88 -3.83 8.30
N PHE A 252 18.17 -4.10 7.21
CA PHE A 252 18.47 -3.57 5.88
C PHE A 252 17.21 -2.99 5.25
N VAL A 253 17.28 -1.73 4.82
CA VAL A 253 16.14 -0.95 4.34
C VAL A 253 16.29 -0.61 2.86
N GLN A 254 15.19 -0.71 2.11
CA GLN A 254 15.06 -0.27 0.73
C GLN A 254 13.76 0.48 0.52
N ILE A 255 13.69 1.32 -0.50
CA ILE A 255 12.49 2.11 -0.79
C ILE A 255 12.05 1.96 -2.24
N ARG A 256 10.76 2.17 -2.48
CA ARG A 256 10.17 2.29 -3.81
C ARG A 256 9.05 3.30 -3.83
N GLY A 257 8.73 3.83 -5.00
CA GLY A 257 7.62 4.75 -5.18
C GLY A 257 7.44 5.15 -6.63
N SER A 258 6.50 6.04 -6.90
CA SER A 258 6.37 6.66 -8.22
C SER A 258 7.60 7.48 -8.58
N ILE A 259 7.87 7.65 -9.88
CA ILE A 259 8.94 8.53 -10.37
C ILE A 259 8.67 9.95 -9.85
N PRO A 260 9.66 10.63 -9.25
CA PRO A 260 9.49 11.94 -8.60
C PRO A 260 9.46 13.06 -9.63
N LEU A 261 8.42 13.06 -10.45
CA LEU A 261 8.10 14.06 -11.45
C LEU A 261 6.58 14.33 -11.41
N TYR A 262 6.13 15.50 -11.87
CA TYR A 262 4.72 15.70 -12.16
C TYR A 262 4.36 14.91 -13.42
N TRP A 263 3.65 13.79 -13.24
CA TRP A 263 3.15 12.95 -14.32
C TRP A 263 1.88 12.21 -13.91
N SER A 264 1.05 11.90 -14.91
CA SER A 264 -0.24 11.21 -14.73
C SER A 264 -0.40 10.06 -15.74
N GLN A 265 -1.33 9.17 -15.46
CA GLN A 265 -1.65 8.04 -16.33
C GLN A 265 -3.10 7.61 -16.09
N TYR A 266 -4.04 8.51 -16.37
CA TYR A 266 -5.45 8.28 -16.10
C TYR A 266 -6.04 7.17 -17.00
N PRO A 267 -7.03 6.42 -16.50
CA PRO A 267 -7.70 5.39 -17.29
C PRO A 267 -8.54 6.00 -18.42
N ASP A 268 -8.49 5.38 -19.60
CA ASP A 268 -9.19 5.80 -20.82
C ASP A 268 -9.78 4.61 -21.59
N LEU A 269 -10.13 3.51 -20.90
CA LEU A 269 -10.49 2.20 -21.46
C LEU A 269 -9.40 1.49 -22.28
N ARG A 270 -8.23 2.08 -22.52
CA ARG A 270 -7.13 1.33 -23.14
C ARG A 270 -6.57 0.34 -22.13
N TYR A 271 -6.06 -0.79 -22.65
CA TYR A 271 -5.42 -1.80 -21.79
C TYR A 271 -4.20 -1.23 -21.04
N LYS A 272 -3.43 -0.36 -21.69
CA LYS A 272 -2.28 0.36 -21.12
C LYS A 272 -2.31 1.82 -21.57
N PRO A 273 -2.95 2.73 -20.82
CA PRO A 273 -2.89 4.16 -21.12
C PRO A 273 -1.44 4.65 -21.08
N PRO A 274 -1.00 5.53 -21.99
CA PRO A 274 0.36 6.05 -21.98
C PRO A 274 0.59 6.98 -20.77
N PRO A 275 1.77 6.96 -20.12
CA PRO A 275 2.12 7.99 -19.15
C PRO A 275 2.23 9.35 -19.82
N HIS A 276 1.75 10.38 -19.14
CA HIS A 276 1.77 11.78 -19.56
C HIS A 276 2.57 12.60 -18.55
N LEU A 277 3.64 13.25 -19.00
CA LEU A 277 4.30 14.30 -18.23
C LEU A 277 3.36 15.50 -18.15
N VAL A 278 3.21 16.07 -16.96
CA VAL A 278 2.45 17.31 -16.79
C VAL A 278 3.26 18.46 -17.38
N ASP A 279 2.61 19.33 -18.12
CA ASP A 279 3.23 20.50 -18.73
C ASP A 279 3.41 21.60 -17.67
N VAL A 280 4.55 21.53 -16.97
CA VAL A 280 5.00 22.53 -16.00
C VAL A 280 6.33 23.11 -16.44
N ALA A 281 6.69 24.26 -15.91
CA ALA A 281 8.00 24.85 -16.16
C ALA A 281 9.12 23.91 -15.64
N ALA A 282 10.26 23.89 -16.34
CA ALA A 282 11.33 22.93 -16.06
C ALA A 282 11.93 23.12 -14.65
N ASP A 283 12.00 24.36 -14.18
CA ASP A 283 12.42 24.73 -12.83
C ASP A 283 11.44 24.23 -11.76
N GLU A 284 10.13 24.25 -12.03
CA GLU A 284 9.12 23.71 -11.14
C GLU A 284 9.26 22.18 -10.98
N GLN A 285 9.46 21.48 -12.11
CA GLN A 285 9.72 20.03 -12.12
C GLN A 285 10.99 19.68 -11.33
N GLN A 286 12.07 20.42 -11.55
CA GLN A 286 13.35 20.24 -10.86
C GLN A 286 13.22 20.52 -9.36
N SER A 287 12.56 21.62 -8.98
CA SER A 287 12.36 22.01 -7.58
C SER A 287 11.52 20.98 -6.81
N ALA A 288 10.49 20.42 -7.44
CA ALA A 288 9.68 19.36 -6.83
C ALA A 288 10.49 18.05 -6.66
N CYS A 289 11.27 17.66 -7.66
CA CYS A 289 12.16 16.51 -7.57
C CYS A 289 13.26 16.72 -6.51
N ALA A 290 13.84 17.92 -6.42
CA ALA A 290 14.84 18.28 -5.43
C ALA A 290 14.30 18.11 -4.01
N ARG A 291 13.13 18.69 -3.72
CA ARG A 291 12.47 18.55 -2.40
C ARG A 291 12.25 17.08 -2.02
N HIS A 292 11.86 16.24 -2.99
CA HIS A 292 11.74 14.81 -2.74
C HIS A 292 13.08 14.17 -2.34
N LEU A 293 14.13 14.38 -3.15
CA LEU A 293 15.44 13.78 -2.91
C LEU A 293 16.09 14.32 -1.62
N ASP A 294 15.93 15.60 -1.32
CA ASP A 294 16.39 16.21 -0.07
C ASP A 294 15.69 15.56 1.12
N SER A 295 14.36 15.38 1.07
CA SER A 295 13.61 14.71 2.13
C SER A 295 14.11 13.28 2.37
N LEU A 296 14.44 12.55 1.31
CA LEU A 296 14.99 11.19 1.42
C LEU A 296 16.40 11.19 2.01
N SER A 297 17.22 12.20 1.74
CA SER A 297 18.56 12.28 2.31
C SER A 297 18.56 12.43 3.83
N VAL A 298 17.55 13.13 4.38
CA VAL A 298 17.35 13.25 5.84
C VAL A 298 17.02 11.90 6.48
N TYR A 299 16.23 11.05 5.81
CA TYR A 299 15.80 9.77 6.38
C TYR A 299 16.77 8.62 6.14
N TYR A 300 17.45 8.63 5.00
CA TYR A 300 18.19 7.47 4.49
C TYR A 300 19.63 7.76 4.08
N GLY A 301 20.06 9.03 4.08
CA GLY A 301 21.38 9.41 3.61
C GLY A 301 21.54 9.31 2.10
N ARG A 302 22.54 8.55 1.65
CA ARG A 302 22.89 8.42 0.22
C ARG A 302 21.81 7.67 -0.55
N GLN A 303 21.67 7.94 -1.84
CA GLN A 303 20.59 7.37 -2.65
C GLN A 303 21.11 6.80 -3.95
N VAL A 304 20.77 5.54 -4.23
CA VAL A 304 20.95 4.92 -5.54
C VAL A 304 19.58 4.74 -6.18
N LEU A 305 19.29 5.57 -7.18
CA LEU A 305 18.03 5.59 -7.92
C LEU A 305 18.07 4.56 -9.05
N LEU A 306 17.40 3.43 -8.85
CA LEU A 306 17.30 2.36 -9.84
C LEU A 306 16.03 2.59 -10.69
N ASP A 307 16.21 2.90 -11.96
CA ASP A 307 15.10 3.20 -12.88
C ASP A 307 14.87 2.05 -13.87
N LEU A 308 13.78 1.30 -13.67
CA LEU A 308 13.46 0.07 -14.42
C LEU A 308 12.49 0.29 -15.60
N VAL A 309 12.33 1.54 -16.02
CA VAL A 309 11.36 1.98 -17.04
C VAL A 309 11.83 1.65 -18.45
N ASP A 310 10.87 1.36 -19.33
CA ASP A 310 11.18 1.07 -20.73
C ASP A 310 11.76 2.31 -21.40
N GLN A 311 12.89 2.16 -22.10
CA GLN A 311 13.56 3.27 -22.77
C GLN A 311 12.93 3.63 -24.14
N ARG A 312 11.74 3.09 -24.44
CA ARG A 312 11.04 3.26 -25.73
C ARG A 312 9.62 3.78 -25.52
N GLY A 313 9.08 4.44 -26.54
CA GLY A 313 7.69 4.90 -26.55
C GLY A 313 7.42 6.02 -25.53
N SER A 314 6.21 6.04 -24.97
CA SER A 314 5.79 7.04 -23.97
C SER A 314 6.52 6.89 -22.63
N GLU A 315 6.83 5.66 -22.21
CA GLU A 315 7.66 5.40 -21.02
C GLU A 315 9.08 5.97 -21.17
N GLY A 316 9.67 5.84 -22.36
CA GLY A 316 11.01 6.39 -22.64
C GLY A 316 11.07 7.91 -22.52
N LYS A 317 9.97 8.62 -22.83
CA LYS A 317 9.91 10.08 -22.63
C LYS A 317 9.95 10.44 -21.14
N LEU A 318 9.25 9.68 -20.30
CA LEU A 318 9.23 9.86 -18.85
C LEU A 318 10.58 9.51 -18.22
N GLN A 319 11.19 8.39 -18.65
CA GLN A 319 12.54 8.00 -18.22
C GLN A 319 13.57 9.08 -18.56
N LYS A 320 13.55 9.58 -19.80
CA LYS A 320 14.46 10.64 -20.22
C LYS A 320 14.26 11.91 -19.41
N ALA A 321 13.02 12.35 -19.20
CA ALA A 321 12.73 13.52 -18.38
C ALA A 321 13.27 13.37 -16.95
N TYR A 322 13.19 12.17 -16.38
CA TYR A 322 13.72 11.92 -15.04
C TYR A 322 15.25 11.93 -15.01
N ALA A 323 15.89 11.27 -15.97
CA ALA A 323 17.35 11.29 -16.11
C ALA A 323 17.88 12.72 -16.28
N ASP A 324 17.28 13.51 -17.18
CA ASP A 324 17.66 14.90 -17.45
C ASP A 324 17.46 15.77 -16.18
N THR A 325 16.38 15.54 -15.42
CA THR A 325 16.10 16.24 -14.16
C THR A 325 17.15 15.92 -13.09
N VAL A 326 17.46 14.64 -12.86
CA VAL A 326 18.45 14.24 -11.86
C VAL A 326 19.85 14.73 -12.23
N GLN A 327 20.20 14.68 -13.52
CA GLN A 327 21.47 15.20 -14.01
C GLN A 327 21.58 16.72 -13.82
N ALA A 328 20.51 17.47 -14.10
CA ALA A 328 20.48 18.91 -13.91
C ALA A 328 20.60 19.32 -12.43
N LEU A 329 20.01 18.54 -11.52
CA LEU A 329 20.09 18.79 -10.08
C LEU A 329 21.50 18.53 -9.51
N GLY A 330 22.24 17.57 -10.06
CA GLY A 330 23.66 17.36 -9.73
C GLY A 330 23.93 17.02 -8.26
N PHE A 331 23.00 16.35 -7.58
CA PHE A 331 23.14 16.02 -6.16
C PHE A 331 24.35 15.09 -5.91
N PRO A 332 25.30 15.47 -5.03
CA PRO A 332 26.54 14.70 -4.84
C PRO A 332 26.34 13.32 -4.22
N PHE A 333 25.25 13.13 -3.47
CA PHE A 333 24.93 11.88 -2.76
C PHE A 333 23.86 11.04 -3.47
N VAL A 334 23.56 11.34 -4.73
CA VAL A 334 22.54 10.66 -5.53
C VAL A 334 23.17 10.06 -6.78
N ARG A 335 23.12 8.73 -6.91
CA ARG A 335 23.50 8.02 -8.14
C ARG A 335 22.25 7.60 -8.89
N TYR A 336 22.16 7.91 -10.18
CA TYR A 336 21.10 7.43 -11.06
C TYR A 336 21.59 6.28 -11.93
N GLU A 337 20.89 5.14 -11.90
CA GLU A 337 21.19 3.93 -12.68
C GLU A 337 19.98 3.53 -13.52
N PRO A 338 19.96 3.85 -14.83
CA PRO A 338 18.91 3.40 -15.72
C PRO A 338 19.13 1.94 -16.16
N PHE A 339 18.09 1.12 -16.09
CA PHE A 339 18.12 -0.28 -16.49
C PHE A 339 16.84 -0.67 -17.22
N ASP A 340 16.91 -0.83 -18.56
CA ASP A 340 15.75 -1.25 -19.36
C ASP A 340 15.44 -2.73 -19.12
N PHE A 341 14.60 -2.98 -18.12
CA PHE A 341 14.24 -4.31 -17.70
C PHE A 341 13.57 -5.12 -18.81
N HIS A 342 12.76 -4.51 -19.68
CA HIS A 342 12.07 -5.24 -20.74
C HIS A 342 12.99 -5.68 -21.86
N SER A 343 13.95 -4.83 -22.26
CA SER A 343 14.89 -5.20 -23.30
C SER A 343 15.94 -6.19 -22.79
N GLU A 344 16.40 -6.01 -21.54
CA GLU A 344 17.41 -6.88 -20.94
C GLU A 344 16.86 -8.25 -20.54
N CYS A 345 15.72 -8.32 -19.87
CA CYS A 345 15.11 -9.59 -19.45
C CYS A 345 14.25 -10.24 -20.55
N ARG A 346 14.35 -9.77 -21.81
CA ARG A 346 13.63 -10.37 -22.95
C ARG A 346 14.02 -11.85 -23.09
N HIS A 347 13.03 -12.70 -23.36
CA HIS A 347 13.18 -14.16 -23.45
C HIS A 347 13.61 -14.84 -22.13
N MET A 348 13.24 -14.30 -20.97
CA MET A 348 13.50 -14.92 -19.66
C MET A 348 15.00 -15.02 -19.32
N ARG A 349 15.84 -14.11 -19.84
CA ARG A 349 17.27 -14.02 -19.50
C ARG A 349 17.48 -13.24 -18.20
N TRP A 350 16.98 -13.82 -17.11
CA TRP A 350 17.05 -13.26 -15.77
C TRP A 350 18.47 -13.21 -15.22
N ASP A 351 19.38 -14.00 -15.79
CA ASP A 351 20.82 -13.91 -15.52
C ASP A 351 21.35 -12.49 -15.76
N ARG A 352 20.74 -11.71 -16.65
CA ARG A 352 21.13 -10.31 -16.88
C ARG A 352 20.81 -9.36 -15.72
N LEU A 353 19.99 -9.78 -14.76
CA LEU A 353 19.83 -9.02 -13.52
C LEU A 353 21.09 -9.08 -12.64
N SER A 354 21.96 -10.09 -12.82
CA SER A 354 23.28 -10.08 -12.18
C SER A 354 24.11 -8.87 -12.63
N ILE A 355 23.98 -8.44 -13.91
CA ILE A 355 24.67 -7.26 -14.44
C ILE A 355 24.28 -6.01 -13.64
N LEU A 356 22.99 -5.85 -13.32
CA LEU A 356 22.54 -4.72 -12.51
C LEU A 356 23.14 -4.80 -11.10
N LEU A 357 23.10 -5.97 -10.46
CA LEU A 357 23.70 -6.17 -9.14
C LEU A 357 25.21 -5.90 -9.14
N ASP A 358 25.92 -6.33 -10.16
CA ASP A 358 27.36 -6.13 -10.31
C ASP A 358 27.68 -4.63 -10.40
N ARG A 359 26.87 -3.85 -11.14
CA ARG A 359 27.05 -2.39 -11.29
C ARG A 359 26.82 -1.58 -10.00
N ILE A 360 26.02 -2.11 -9.08
CA ILE A 360 25.66 -1.43 -7.82
C ILE A 360 26.30 -2.11 -6.60
N SER A 361 27.15 -3.12 -6.83
CA SER A 361 27.74 -3.95 -5.79
C SER A 361 28.62 -3.14 -4.83
N LEU A 362 29.42 -2.22 -5.38
CA LEU A 362 30.28 -1.33 -4.60
C LEU A 362 29.46 -0.45 -3.66
N GLU A 363 28.39 0.17 -4.15
CA GLU A 363 27.49 0.96 -3.32
C GLU A 363 26.77 0.09 -2.29
N GLN A 364 26.38 -1.14 -2.63
CA GLN A 364 25.74 -2.03 -1.68
C GLN A 364 26.67 -2.39 -0.51
N ASP A 365 27.93 -2.68 -0.81
CA ASP A 365 28.91 -3.05 0.21
C ASP A 365 29.30 -1.83 1.07
N ASP A 366 29.41 -0.65 0.45
CA ASP A 366 29.77 0.60 1.13
C ASP A 366 28.61 1.18 1.96
N MET A 367 27.37 1.12 1.46
CA MET A 367 26.19 1.58 2.22
C MET A 367 25.81 0.64 3.38
N GLY A 368 26.21 -0.63 3.28
CA GLY A 368 26.08 -1.61 4.36
C GLY A 368 24.64 -1.86 4.83
N PHE A 369 24.54 -2.28 6.08
CA PHE A 369 23.30 -2.55 6.80
C PHE A 369 23.47 -2.18 8.28
N PHE A 370 22.37 -1.96 9.00
CA PHE A 370 22.41 -1.72 10.43
C PHE A 370 22.75 -3.02 11.18
N LEU A 371 23.71 -2.98 12.10
CA LEU A 371 24.04 -4.11 12.97
C LEU A 371 24.17 -3.61 14.42
N LEU A 372 23.33 -4.16 15.28
CA LEU A 372 23.37 -4.01 16.73
C LEU A 372 23.76 -5.35 17.35
N LEU A 373 24.86 -5.36 18.10
CA LEU A 373 25.30 -6.55 18.83
C LEU A 373 24.65 -6.62 20.21
N ARG A 374 24.62 -7.82 20.79
CA ARG A 374 24.04 -8.11 22.12
C ARG A 374 24.66 -7.32 23.27
N ASP A 375 25.88 -6.81 23.09
CA ASP A 375 26.58 -5.96 24.06
C ASP A 375 26.16 -4.49 23.96
N GLY A 376 25.26 -4.15 23.03
CA GLY A 376 24.78 -2.80 22.77
C GLY A 376 25.64 -2.01 21.78
N SER A 377 26.73 -2.58 21.25
CA SER A 377 27.56 -1.91 20.26
C SER A 377 26.91 -1.90 18.87
N ILE A 378 27.16 -0.82 18.12
CA ILE A 378 26.64 -0.60 16.77
C ILE A 378 27.83 -0.58 15.79
N PRO A 379 28.37 -1.74 15.39
CA PRO A 379 29.50 -1.79 14.47
C PRO A 379 29.18 -1.29 13.06
N LEU A 380 27.93 -1.34 12.62
CA LEU A 380 27.51 -0.93 11.27
C LEU A 380 26.22 -0.11 11.33
N LEU A 381 26.20 0.98 10.58
CA LEU A 381 25.02 1.75 10.25
C LEU A 381 24.79 1.63 8.74
N GLN A 382 23.53 1.54 8.33
CA GLN A 382 23.16 1.75 6.95
C GLN A 382 23.13 3.26 6.67
N ASP A 383 23.97 3.73 5.74
CA ASP A 383 24.13 5.17 5.45
C ASP A 383 23.61 5.58 4.05
N GLY A 384 22.91 4.67 3.38
CA GLY A 384 22.31 4.90 2.08
C GLY A 384 21.20 3.91 1.74
N VAL A 385 20.46 4.19 0.67
CA VAL A 385 19.28 3.41 0.27
C VAL A 385 19.18 3.22 -1.25
N PHE A 386 18.72 2.03 -1.64
CA PHE A 386 18.29 1.76 -3.00
C PHE A 386 16.84 2.17 -3.19
N ARG A 387 16.59 3.09 -4.13
CA ARG A 387 15.25 3.54 -4.51
C ARG A 387 14.88 3.00 -5.89
N THR A 388 14.03 1.97 -5.92
CA THR A 388 13.58 1.36 -7.19
C THR A 388 12.32 2.04 -7.72
N ASN A 389 12.32 2.42 -9.00
CA ASN A 389 11.18 2.98 -9.71
C ASN A 389 10.76 2.12 -10.89
N CYS A 390 9.46 2.12 -11.17
CA CYS A 390 8.92 1.61 -12.43
C CYS A 390 7.59 2.32 -12.74
N VAL A 391 7.29 2.51 -14.03
CA VAL A 391 5.97 2.99 -14.47
C VAL A 391 4.94 1.89 -14.27
N ASP A 392 5.27 0.64 -14.60
CA ASP A 392 4.31 -0.46 -14.58
C ASP A 392 4.88 -1.77 -14.02
N CYS A 393 4.09 -2.27 -13.08
CA CYS A 393 4.15 -3.49 -12.27
C CYS A 393 5.18 -3.54 -11.14
N LEU A 394 4.62 -3.77 -9.95
CA LEU A 394 5.36 -4.09 -8.74
C LEU A 394 6.30 -5.30 -8.94
N ASP A 395 5.99 -6.16 -9.90
CA ASP A 395 6.76 -7.36 -10.24
C ASP A 395 8.24 -7.04 -10.53
N ARG A 396 8.54 -6.00 -11.33
CA ARG A 396 9.95 -5.68 -11.67
C ARG A 396 10.70 -5.11 -10.48
N THR A 397 10.06 -4.18 -9.77
CA THR A 397 10.65 -3.57 -8.56
C THR A 397 10.85 -4.61 -7.47
N ASN A 398 9.91 -5.53 -7.28
CA ASN A 398 10.01 -6.57 -6.26
C ASN A 398 11.11 -7.58 -6.59
N VAL A 399 11.28 -7.96 -7.87
CA VAL A 399 12.39 -8.82 -8.28
C VAL A 399 13.73 -8.16 -7.95
N VAL A 400 13.95 -6.91 -8.36
CA VAL A 400 15.21 -6.19 -8.08
C VAL A 400 15.44 -6.01 -6.57
N GLN A 401 14.41 -5.58 -5.81
CA GLN A 401 14.50 -5.46 -4.35
C GLN A 401 14.84 -6.81 -3.69
N SER A 402 14.18 -7.90 -4.11
CA SER A 402 14.46 -9.24 -3.56
C SER A 402 15.88 -9.70 -3.82
N MET A 403 16.47 -9.35 -4.98
CA MET A 403 17.84 -9.72 -5.31
C MET A 403 18.86 -8.97 -4.47
N ILE A 404 18.67 -7.66 -4.28
CA ILE A 404 19.53 -6.85 -3.43
C ILE A 404 19.40 -7.31 -1.97
N ALA A 405 18.18 -7.56 -1.49
CA ALA A 405 17.92 -8.08 -0.15
C ALA A 405 18.51 -9.48 0.07
N ARG A 406 18.48 -10.36 -0.94
CA ARG A 406 19.13 -11.69 -0.89
C ARG A 406 20.63 -11.56 -0.65
N ARG A 407 21.31 -10.71 -1.43
CA ARG A 407 22.75 -10.45 -1.22
C ARG A 407 23.02 -9.88 0.18
N CYS A 408 22.20 -8.93 0.63
CA CYS A 408 22.35 -8.37 1.97
C CYS A 408 22.13 -9.41 3.07
N LEU A 409 21.14 -10.31 2.92
CA LEU A 409 20.89 -11.39 3.86
C LEU A 409 22.11 -12.30 3.99
N GLY A 410 22.75 -12.65 2.87
CA GLY A 410 23.99 -13.44 2.88
C GLY A 410 25.07 -12.75 3.68
N ASN A 411 25.30 -11.46 3.41
CA ASN A 411 26.27 -10.65 4.14
C ASN A 411 25.98 -10.61 5.65
N ILE A 412 24.70 -10.47 6.04
CA ILE A 412 24.27 -10.50 7.45
C ILE A 412 24.57 -11.87 8.09
N LEU A 413 24.19 -12.97 7.42
CA LEU A 413 24.39 -14.33 7.93
C LEU A 413 25.89 -14.67 8.08
N HIS A 414 26.74 -14.24 7.15
CA HIS A 414 28.19 -14.35 7.29
C HIS A 414 28.72 -13.51 8.45
N LYS A 415 28.28 -12.25 8.57
CA LYS A 415 28.75 -11.33 9.63
C LYS A 415 28.38 -11.84 11.03
N LEU A 416 27.22 -12.49 11.16
CA LEU A 416 26.76 -13.13 12.39
C LEU A 416 27.32 -14.56 12.59
N SER A 417 28.19 -15.03 11.70
CA SER A 417 28.78 -16.38 11.73
C SER A 417 27.75 -17.52 11.73
N ILE A 418 26.55 -17.29 11.15
CA ILE A 418 25.50 -18.31 11.00
C ILE A 418 25.86 -19.26 9.86
N ILE A 419 26.41 -18.73 8.76
CA ILE A 419 26.90 -19.50 7.62
C ILE A 419 28.40 -19.29 7.45
N LYS A 420 29.13 -20.30 6.98
CA LYS A 420 30.58 -20.20 6.75
C LYS A 420 30.89 -19.28 5.58
N SER A 421 32.12 -18.77 5.49
CA SER A 421 32.50 -17.81 4.43
C SER A 421 32.40 -18.39 3.02
N GLU A 422 32.49 -19.71 2.86
CA GLU A 422 32.37 -20.40 1.58
C GLU A 422 30.92 -20.79 1.23
N GLU A 423 30.00 -20.76 2.20
CA GLU A 423 28.62 -21.21 2.05
C GLU A 423 27.73 -20.08 1.52
N SER A 424 26.90 -20.39 0.53
CA SER A 424 25.93 -19.45 -0.03
C SER A 424 24.50 -19.72 0.47
N ILE A 425 23.59 -18.74 0.38
CA ILE A 425 22.19 -18.91 0.83
C ILE A 425 21.49 -20.01 0.01
N GLU A 426 21.88 -20.13 -1.26
CA GLU A 426 21.43 -21.11 -2.23
C GLU A 426 21.60 -22.55 -1.73
N GLU A 427 22.60 -22.80 -0.89
CA GLU A 427 22.92 -24.12 -0.33
C GLU A 427 21.98 -24.54 0.80
N PHE A 428 21.09 -23.66 1.27
CA PHE A 428 20.09 -23.93 2.30
C PHE A 428 18.67 -23.93 1.72
N PRO A 429 18.15 -25.09 1.23
CA PRO A 429 16.89 -25.14 0.48
C PRO A 429 15.66 -24.65 1.25
N SER A 430 15.65 -24.82 2.58
CA SER A 430 14.56 -24.36 3.44
C SER A 430 14.49 -22.83 3.49
N LEU A 431 15.62 -22.17 3.73
CA LEU A 431 15.74 -20.72 3.72
C LEU A 431 15.44 -20.16 2.33
N GLU A 432 16.02 -20.74 1.29
CA GLU A 432 15.80 -20.34 -0.10
C GLU A 432 14.32 -20.39 -0.52
N ARG A 433 13.62 -21.48 -0.15
CA ARG A 433 12.20 -21.65 -0.45
C ARG A 433 11.35 -20.60 0.26
N VAL A 434 11.54 -20.43 1.57
CA VAL A 434 10.77 -19.45 2.35
C VAL A 434 11.11 -18.02 1.90
N PHE A 435 12.36 -17.74 1.53
CA PHE A 435 12.75 -16.45 0.98
C PHE A 435 11.95 -16.10 -0.28
N LYS A 436 11.88 -17.04 -1.22
CA LYS A 436 11.11 -16.90 -2.46
C LYS A 436 9.61 -16.75 -2.20
N GLU A 437 9.05 -17.51 -1.26
CA GLU A 437 7.65 -17.42 -0.86
C GLU A 437 7.32 -16.05 -0.25
N VAL A 438 8.11 -15.58 0.72
CA VAL A 438 7.93 -14.30 1.40
C VAL A 438 8.02 -13.12 0.43
N TRP A 439 8.99 -13.12 -0.48
CA TRP A 439 9.11 -12.04 -1.47
C TRP A 439 8.03 -12.09 -2.55
N ALA A 440 7.51 -13.28 -2.87
CA ALA A 440 6.33 -13.40 -3.74
C ALA A 440 5.08 -12.85 -3.06
N ASP A 441 4.88 -13.17 -1.78
CA ASP A 441 3.74 -12.69 -1.00
C ASP A 441 3.83 -11.17 -0.79
N ASN A 442 5.01 -10.63 -0.50
CA ASN A 442 5.24 -9.17 -0.47
C ASN A 442 4.83 -8.50 -1.79
N ALA A 443 5.14 -9.12 -2.93
CA ALA A 443 4.73 -8.61 -4.23
C ALA A 443 3.21 -8.65 -4.41
N ASP A 444 2.60 -9.79 -4.13
CA ASP A 444 1.16 -10.00 -4.28
C ASP A 444 0.36 -9.00 -3.43
N LEU A 445 0.80 -8.79 -2.19
CA LEU A 445 0.05 -8.00 -1.23
C LEU A 445 0.18 -6.50 -1.48
N ILE A 446 1.37 -6.01 -1.78
CA ILE A 446 1.51 -4.59 -2.14
C ILE A 446 0.85 -4.31 -3.50
N SER A 447 0.81 -5.29 -4.43
CA SER A 447 0.05 -5.16 -5.68
C SER A 447 -1.46 -5.10 -5.43
N LEU A 448 -1.99 -5.94 -4.54
CA LEU A 448 -3.41 -5.92 -4.17
C LEU A 448 -3.83 -4.54 -3.67
N GLN A 449 -2.98 -3.94 -2.82
CA GLN A 449 -3.19 -2.61 -2.25
C GLN A 449 -3.14 -1.48 -3.29
N TYR A 450 -2.42 -1.69 -4.39
CA TYR A 450 -2.17 -0.69 -5.42
C TYR A 450 -3.11 -0.81 -6.63
N SER A 451 -3.32 -2.02 -7.15
CA SER A 451 -4.14 -2.30 -8.35
C SER A 451 -5.39 -3.14 -8.08
N GLY A 452 -5.66 -3.49 -6.81
CA GLY A 452 -6.81 -4.33 -6.46
C GLY A 452 -6.68 -5.79 -6.86
N THR A 453 -5.51 -6.22 -7.35
CA THR A 453 -5.23 -7.60 -7.77
C THR A 453 -3.81 -7.98 -7.35
N GLY A 454 -3.57 -9.28 -7.16
CA GLY A 454 -2.22 -9.81 -6.92
C GLY A 454 -1.23 -9.39 -8.01
N ALA A 455 0.05 -9.53 -7.71
CA ALA A 455 1.12 -9.26 -8.65
C ALA A 455 1.03 -10.23 -9.84
N LEU A 456 1.57 -9.82 -10.99
CA LEU A 456 1.71 -10.76 -12.09
C LEU A 456 3.04 -11.49 -11.94
N LYS A 457 3.14 -12.70 -12.51
CA LYS A 457 4.39 -13.47 -12.51
C LYS A 457 4.91 -13.84 -11.11
N THR A 458 4.05 -13.94 -10.09
CA THR A 458 4.48 -14.38 -8.75
C THR A 458 4.91 -15.85 -8.71
N ASP A 459 4.52 -16.63 -9.71
CA ASP A 459 5.03 -17.98 -9.93
C ASP A 459 6.54 -17.98 -10.24
N PHE A 460 7.04 -16.94 -10.92
CA PHE A 460 8.47 -16.77 -11.17
C PHE A 460 9.24 -16.50 -9.88
N THR A 461 8.77 -15.60 -9.02
CA THR A 461 9.41 -15.36 -7.72
C THR A 461 9.39 -16.61 -6.84
N ARG A 462 8.30 -17.41 -6.87
CA ARG A 462 8.18 -18.64 -6.08
C ARG A 462 9.04 -19.80 -6.59
N THR A 463 9.12 -20.00 -7.90
CA THR A 463 9.65 -21.25 -8.47
C THR A 463 10.84 -21.04 -9.40
N GLY A 464 11.21 -19.79 -9.72
CA GLY A 464 12.25 -19.46 -10.69
C GLY A 464 11.90 -19.81 -12.14
N LYS A 465 10.71 -20.36 -12.41
CA LYS A 465 10.21 -20.73 -13.74
C LYS A 465 8.75 -20.32 -13.88
N ARG A 466 8.29 -20.12 -15.13
CA ARG A 466 6.89 -19.78 -15.39
C ARG A 466 6.07 -21.06 -15.59
N THR A 467 4.95 -21.19 -14.89
CA THR A 467 4.06 -22.36 -14.98
C THR A 467 2.85 -22.08 -15.86
N HIS A 468 2.28 -23.11 -16.52
CA HIS A 468 1.05 -22.94 -17.31
C HIS A 468 -0.14 -22.47 -16.46
N VAL A 469 -0.23 -22.93 -15.21
CA VAL A 469 -1.23 -22.47 -14.24
C VAL A 469 -0.99 -21.00 -13.86
N GLY A 470 0.27 -20.59 -13.68
CA GLY A 470 0.66 -19.20 -13.47
C GLY A 470 0.27 -18.29 -14.64
N LEU A 471 0.46 -18.74 -15.87
CA LEU A 471 0.02 -18.03 -17.09
C LEU A 471 -1.50 -17.80 -17.14
N MET A 472 -2.32 -18.79 -16.78
CA MET A 472 -3.78 -18.62 -16.74
C MET A 472 -4.20 -17.67 -15.61
N ARG A 473 -3.59 -17.79 -14.43
CA ARG A 473 -3.83 -16.88 -13.30
C ARG A 473 -3.44 -15.45 -13.62
N ASP A 474 -2.32 -15.24 -14.31
CA ASP A 474 -1.88 -13.93 -14.81
C ASP A 474 -2.91 -13.32 -15.79
N GLY A 475 -3.51 -14.15 -16.66
CA GLY A 475 -4.57 -13.75 -17.56
C GLY A 475 -5.82 -13.25 -16.82
N LEU A 476 -6.30 -14.04 -15.84
CA LEU A 476 -7.44 -13.66 -15.00
C LEU A 476 -7.15 -12.41 -14.16
N ASN A 477 -5.95 -12.31 -13.57
CA ASN A 477 -5.52 -11.12 -12.83
C ASN A 477 -5.45 -9.88 -13.73
N SER A 478 -5.00 -10.03 -14.97
CA SER A 478 -4.93 -8.94 -15.95
C SER A 478 -6.31 -8.44 -16.36
N LEU A 479 -7.26 -9.35 -16.60
CA LEU A 479 -8.66 -9.01 -16.89
C LEU A 479 -9.34 -8.34 -15.70
N THR A 480 -9.16 -8.90 -14.50
CA THR A 480 -9.70 -8.33 -13.26
C THR A 480 -9.11 -6.94 -13.01
N ARG A 481 -7.81 -6.76 -13.26
CA ARG A 481 -7.13 -5.47 -13.12
C ARG A 481 -7.65 -4.46 -14.12
N TYR A 482 -7.83 -4.84 -15.39
CA TYR A 482 -8.43 -3.98 -16.41
C TYR A 482 -9.83 -3.53 -15.99
N TYR A 483 -10.65 -4.44 -15.47
CA TYR A 483 -11.98 -4.12 -14.98
C TYR A 483 -11.91 -3.14 -13.79
N LYS A 484 -11.11 -3.45 -12.76
CA LYS A 484 -11.00 -2.60 -11.56
C LYS A 484 -10.49 -1.20 -11.88
N ASN A 485 -9.42 -1.11 -12.67
CA ASN A 485 -8.82 0.16 -13.10
C ASN A 485 -9.82 1.10 -13.79
N ASN A 486 -10.75 0.55 -14.58
CA ASN A 486 -11.72 1.35 -15.33
C ASN A 486 -13.07 1.51 -14.64
N PHE A 487 -13.49 0.59 -13.77
CA PHE A 487 -14.88 0.54 -13.29
C PHE A 487 -15.05 0.42 -11.77
N SER A 488 -13.96 0.42 -11.00
CA SER A 488 -14.04 0.32 -9.53
C SER A 488 -13.03 1.17 -8.79
N ASP A 489 -11.93 1.55 -9.44
CA ASP A 489 -10.84 2.28 -8.80
C ASP A 489 -11.20 3.75 -8.49
N GLY A 490 -12.25 4.31 -9.11
CA GLY A 490 -12.77 5.64 -8.74
C GLY A 490 -13.32 5.64 -7.33
N PHE A 491 -14.28 4.73 -7.04
CA PHE A 491 -14.79 4.50 -5.70
C PHE A 491 -13.67 4.16 -4.68
N ARG A 492 -12.69 3.33 -5.06
CA ARG A 492 -11.58 2.99 -4.16
C ARG A 492 -10.67 4.17 -3.88
N GLN A 493 -10.44 5.05 -4.86
CA GLN A 493 -9.68 6.27 -4.66
C GLN A 493 -10.40 7.21 -3.70
N ASP A 494 -11.72 7.40 -3.88
CA ASP A 494 -12.55 8.16 -2.94
C ASP A 494 -12.49 7.57 -1.53
N ALA A 495 -12.53 6.24 -1.41
CA ALA A 495 -12.45 5.56 -0.13
C ALA A 495 -11.12 5.81 0.59
N ILE A 496 -10.00 5.75 -0.14
CA ILE A 496 -8.67 6.07 0.38
C ILE A 496 -8.59 7.54 0.80
N ASP A 497 -9.05 8.45 -0.06
CA ASP A 497 -8.98 9.89 0.19
C ASP A 497 -9.85 10.28 1.41
N LEU A 498 -11.04 9.69 1.55
CA LEU A 498 -11.91 9.87 2.71
C LEU A 498 -11.28 9.34 4.00
N PHE A 499 -10.72 8.12 3.95
CA PHE A 499 -10.11 7.48 5.12
C PHE A 499 -8.94 8.30 5.68
N HIS A 500 -8.11 8.85 4.81
CA HIS A 500 -6.98 9.70 5.19
C HIS A 500 -7.33 11.17 5.43
N GLY A 501 -8.59 11.58 5.26
CA GLY A 501 -9.02 12.97 5.48
C GLY A 501 -8.53 13.95 4.42
N ILE A 502 -8.24 13.45 3.21
CA ILE A 502 -7.86 14.25 2.03
C ILE A 502 -9.10 14.83 1.36
N ALA A 503 -10.20 14.09 1.38
CA ALA A 503 -11.48 14.46 0.77
C ALA A 503 -12.46 15.07 1.78
N GLU A 504 -13.22 16.06 1.34
CA GLU A 504 -14.37 16.60 2.08
C GLU A 504 -15.65 15.82 1.77
N ILE A 505 -16.52 15.71 2.78
CA ILE A 505 -17.83 15.06 2.63
C ILE A 505 -18.78 16.01 1.91
N LYS A 506 -19.42 15.49 0.87
CA LYS A 506 -20.43 16.23 0.09
C LYS A 506 -21.70 15.43 -0.14
N SER A 507 -22.79 16.15 -0.39
CA SER A 507 -24.06 15.58 -0.84
C SER A 507 -24.73 16.62 -1.76
N PRO A 508 -25.21 16.25 -2.96
CA PRO A 508 -25.26 14.89 -3.51
C PRO A 508 -23.88 14.34 -3.94
N LEU A 509 -23.64 13.04 -3.73
CA LEU A 509 -22.41 12.35 -4.16
C LEU A 509 -22.42 11.97 -5.65
N ARG A 510 -23.51 12.23 -6.36
CA ARG A 510 -23.70 11.81 -7.76
C ARG A 510 -22.96 12.72 -8.73
N ILE A 511 -22.33 12.11 -9.74
CA ILE A 511 -21.83 12.80 -10.92
C ILE A 511 -22.88 12.62 -12.02
N GLU A 512 -23.40 13.71 -12.58
CA GLU A 512 -24.26 13.65 -13.75
C GLU A 512 -23.47 13.08 -14.94
N ARG A 513 -23.83 11.88 -15.39
CA ARG A 513 -23.23 11.27 -16.58
C ARG A 513 -24.02 11.69 -17.80
N GLY A 514 -23.32 12.14 -18.85
CA GLY A 514 -23.95 12.54 -20.10
C GLY A 514 -24.67 11.38 -20.80
N TRP A 515 -25.57 11.71 -21.73
CA TRP A 515 -26.38 10.73 -22.50
C TRP A 515 -25.53 9.64 -23.18
N LYS A 516 -24.31 9.99 -23.63
CA LYS A 516 -23.33 9.08 -24.24
C LYS A 516 -23.02 7.86 -23.37
N TYR A 517 -22.98 8.02 -22.05
CA TYR A 517 -22.65 6.96 -21.09
C TYR A 517 -23.62 5.78 -21.17
N ILE A 518 -24.90 6.05 -21.45
CA ILE A 518 -25.94 5.03 -21.56
C ILE A 518 -26.10 4.61 -23.02
N THR A 519 -26.19 5.58 -23.94
CA THR A 519 -26.55 5.33 -25.33
C THR A 519 -25.55 4.43 -26.05
N PHE A 520 -24.25 4.73 -25.99
CA PHE A 520 -23.27 3.97 -26.78
C PHE A 520 -23.12 2.50 -26.32
N PRO A 521 -23.05 2.18 -25.01
CA PRO A 521 -23.08 0.79 -24.56
C PRO A 521 -24.36 0.05 -24.93
N SER A 522 -25.52 0.71 -24.86
CA SER A 522 -26.79 0.10 -25.30
C SER A 522 -26.80 -0.19 -26.80
N VAL A 523 -26.32 0.73 -27.64
CA VAL A 523 -26.19 0.53 -29.09
C VAL A 523 -25.21 -0.61 -29.38
N LEU A 524 -24.09 -0.68 -28.66
CA LEU A 524 -23.11 -1.76 -28.82
C LEU A 524 -23.72 -3.13 -28.46
N LEU A 525 -24.47 -3.22 -27.36
CA LEU A 525 -25.13 -4.46 -26.95
C LEU A 525 -26.11 -4.95 -28.01
N VAL A 526 -26.94 -4.05 -28.56
CA VAL A 526 -27.87 -4.37 -29.65
C VAL A 526 -27.10 -4.79 -30.90
N ALA A 527 -26.04 -4.08 -31.27
CA ALA A 527 -25.25 -4.40 -32.45
C ALA A 527 -24.57 -5.78 -32.36
N ILE A 528 -24.04 -6.14 -31.18
CA ILE A 528 -23.47 -7.47 -30.93
C ILE A 528 -24.56 -8.55 -30.99
N ALA A 529 -25.69 -8.33 -30.33
CA ALA A 529 -26.79 -9.30 -30.34
C ALA A 529 -27.28 -9.56 -31.77
N MET A 530 -27.45 -8.50 -32.56
CA MET A 530 -27.85 -8.61 -33.96
C MET A 530 -26.78 -9.24 -34.84
N PHE A 531 -25.50 -8.92 -34.63
CA PHE A 531 -24.39 -9.57 -35.33
C PHE A 531 -24.38 -11.08 -35.09
N VAL A 532 -24.50 -11.51 -33.83
CA VAL A 532 -24.54 -12.93 -33.44
C VAL A 532 -25.78 -13.62 -34.00
N ALA A 533 -26.95 -12.97 -33.91
CA ALA A 533 -28.19 -13.50 -34.48
C ALA A 533 -28.07 -13.71 -36.00
N CYS A 534 -27.55 -12.73 -36.73
CA CYS A 534 -27.33 -12.83 -38.17
C CYS A 534 -26.25 -13.86 -38.55
N ALA A 535 -25.30 -14.14 -37.66
CA ALA A 535 -24.25 -15.13 -37.90
C ALA A 535 -24.68 -16.58 -37.59
N ILE A 536 -25.68 -16.80 -36.73
CA ILE A 536 -26.04 -18.16 -36.24
C ILE A 536 -27.40 -18.64 -36.75
N LEU A 537 -28.39 -17.74 -36.85
CA LEU A 537 -29.78 -18.12 -37.16
C LEU A 537 -30.07 -18.50 -38.63
N PRO A 538 -29.36 -18.01 -39.66
CA PRO A 538 -29.69 -18.36 -41.05
C PRO A 538 -29.52 -19.86 -41.31
N SER A 539 -30.56 -20.50 -41.87
CA SER A 539 -30.49 -21.89 -42.35
C SER A 539 -29.67 -22.04 -43.63
N GLU A 540 -29.62 -20.98 -44.45
CA GLU A 540 -28.81 -20.86 -45.66
C GLU A 540 -28.16 -19.47 -45.70
N TYR A 541 -26.87 -19.39 -46.03
CA TYR A 541 -26.16 -18.11 -46.12
C TYR A 541 -26.35 -17.53 -47.53
N SER A 542 -27.18 -16.49 -47.63
CA SER A 542 -27.38 -15.71 -48.86
C SER A 542 -26.52 -14.44 -48.88
N THR A 543 -26.48 -13.76 -50.03
CA THR A 543 -25.85 -12.43 -50.15
C THR A 543 -26.47 -11.43 -49.17
N ASP A 544 -27.78 -11.51 -48.92
CA ASP A 544 -28.46 -10.65 -47.96
C ASP A 544 -28.00 -10.93 -46.52
N SER A 545 -27.88 -12.21 -46.14
CA SER A 545 -27.32 -12.60 -44.84
C SER A 545 -25.91 -12.05 -44.64
N LEU A 546 -25.06 -12.12 -45.68
CA LEU A 546 -23.72 -11.56 -45.65
C LEU A 546 -23.73 -10.03 -45.46
N LEU A 547 -24.61 -9.31 -46.16
CA LEU A 547 -24.75 -7.85 -46.03
C LEU A 547 -25.19 -7.45 -44.62
N PHE A 548 -26.10 -8.20 -43.98
CA PHE A 548 -26.50 -7.94 -42.59
C PHE A 548 -25.36 -8.20 -41.60
N ILE A 549 -24.59 -9.28 -41.78
CA ILE A 549 -23.41 -9.57 -40.95
C ILE A 549 -22.38 -8.44 -41.08
N LEU A 550 -22.11 -7.98 -42.31
CA LEU A 550 -21.19 -6.88 -42.56
C LEU A 550 -21.68 -5.57 -41.95
N PHE A 551 -22.96 -5.23 -42.12
CA PHE A 551 -23.56 -4.05 -41.53
C PHE A 551 -23.43 -4.04 -40.00
N TRP A 552 -23.83 -5.12 -39.34
CA TRP A 552 -23.73 -5.21 -37.88
C TRP A 552 -22.27 -5.29 -37.42
N GLY A 553 -21.37 -5.91 -38.19
CA GLY A 553 -19.93 -5.90 -37.92
C GLY A 553 -19.33 -4.49 -37.98
N VAL A 554 -19.75 -3.68 -38.97
CA VAL A 554 -19.38 -2.25 -39.06
C VAL A 554 -19.96 -1.46 -37.90
N MET A 555 -21.22 -1.68 -37.53
CA MET A 555 -21.85 -1.02 -36.39
C MET A 555 -21.16 -1.34 -35.06
N VAL A 556 -20.79 -2.60 -34.82
CA VAL A 556 -20.00 -3.02 -33.66
C VAL A 556 -18.66 -2.28 -33.65
N THR A 557 -17.95 -2.29 -34.78
CA THR A 557 -16.62 -1.66 -34.91
C THR A 557 -16.69 -0.15 -34.70
N ALA A 558 -17.64 0.54 -35.34
CA ALA A 558 -17.82 1.98 -35.24
C ALA A 558 -18.21 2.42 -33.83
N THR A 559 -19.15 1.71 -33.20
CA THR A 559 -19.60 2.01 -31.83
C THR A 559 -18.47 1.76 -30.82
N LEU A 560 -17.77 0.63 -30.94
CA LEU A 560 -16.63 0.32 -30.08
C LEU A 560 -15.50 1.35 -30.22
N THR A 561 -15.18 1.75 -31.45
CA THR A 561 -14.17 2.80 -31.71
C THR A 561 -14.58 4.13 -31.10
N THR A 562 -15.87 4.48 -31.18
CA THR A 562 -16.41 5.71 -30.58
C THR A 562 -16.30 5.70 -29.06
N ILE A 563 -16.63 4.56 -28.42
CA ILE A 563 -16.48 4.35 -26.97
C ILE A 563 -15.02 4.48 -26.55
N LEU A 564 -14.10 3.83 -27.27
CA LEU A 564 -12.65 3.90 -26.96
C LEU A 564 -12.08 5.31 -27.15
N ASN A 565 -12.57 6.08 -28.13
CA ASN A 565 -12.14 7.47 -28.33
C ASN A 565 -12.64 8.41 -27.22
N HIS A 566 -13.78 8.11 -26.60
CA HIS A 566 -14.34 8.85 -25.47
C HIS A 566 -14.13 8.10 -24.15
N GLY A 567 -13.12 7.23 -24.07
CA GLY A 567 -12.91 6.32 -22.95
C GLY A 567 -13.03 6.95 -21.56
N PRO A 568 -12.45 8.13 -21.28
CA PRO A 568 -12.56 8.77 -19.97
C PRO A 568 -13.99 9.05 -19.49
N GLU A 569 -14.97 9.21 -20.40
CA GLU A 569 -16.38 9.42 -20.05
C GLU A 569 -17.05 8.13 -19.52
N PHE A 570 -16.48 6.96 -19.80
CA PHE A 570 -17.01 5.65 -19.43
C PHE A 570 -16.33 5.02 -18.21
N VAL A 571 -15.25 5.62 -17.74
CA VAL A 571 -14.50 5.16 -16.57
C VAL A 571 -15.19 5.65 -15.30
N ASP A 572 -15.19 4.82 -14.26
CA ASP A 572 -15.52 5.23 -12.90
C ASP A 572 -14.47 6.20 -12.36
N GLN A 573 -14.76 7.50 -12.45
CA GLN A 573 -13.92 8.56 -11.90
C GLN A 573 -14.17 8.76 -10.40
N PRO A 574 -13.13 9.12 -9.62
CA PRO A 574 -13.30 9.59 -8.24
C PRO A 574 -14.28 10.76 -8.19
N ARG A 575 -15.12 10.77 -7.16
CA ARG A 575 -16.17 11.75 -6.98
C ARG A 575 -15.78 12.80 -5.98
N LEU A 576 -14.97 12.51 -4.97
CA LEU A 576 -14.72 13.43 -3.86
C LEU A 576 -13.63 14.44 -4.17
N THR A 577 -12.56 14.02 -4.84
CA THR A 577 -11.44 14.86 -5.23
C THR A 577 -11.43 15.04 -6.73
N VAL A 578 -11.35 16.29 -7.18
CA VAL A 578 -11.07 16.60 -8.60
C VAL A 578 -9.59 16.31 -8.82
N LEU A 579 -9.30 15.46 -9.82
CA LEU A 579 -7.98 14.90 -10.09
C LEU A 579 -7.01 15.85 -10.78
#